data_AF-A0A7S1URT1-F1
#
_entry.id   AF-A0A7S1URT1-F1
#
_cell.length_a   1.000
_cell.length_b   1.000
_cell.length_c   1.000
_cell.angle_alpha   90.00
_cell.angle_beta   90.00
_cell.angle_gamma   90.00
#
_symmetry.space_group_name_H-M   'P 1'
#
loop_
_entity.id
_entity.type
_entity.pdbx_description
1 polymer ?
#
loop_
_entity_poly.entity_id
_entity_poly.type
_entity_poly.pdbx_seq_one_letter_code
_entity_poly.pdbx_strand_id
1 'polypeptide(L)'
;IIYELHRVAPSVLTTVIGTVSNSLVDHTPSKRLRVVKLLGRLFYDSKTNMATDYAACFREWLNRVNDTDVPVRLAMVKYLVAILTNKREKIVLDEVTGKLCFLLDYDPSAEVRLAAVRQVCDFAYRNEVAPDLLLSIGRRVSAKHKVQRKDALSGLSQIYFKNYLHKRVVPVH
;
A
#
# COMPACT_ATOMS: atom_id res chain seq x y z
N ILE A 1 16.95 9.52 13.28
CA ILE A 1 18.21 8.78 13.53
C ILE A 1 18.35 7.59 12.57
N ILE A 2 17.62 6.47 12.68
CA ILE A 2 17.78 5.31 11.75
C ILE A 2 17.53 5.68 10.26
N TYR A 3 16.47 6.45 9.97
CA TYR A 3 16.19 6.91 8.61
C TYR A 3 17.25 7.89 8.07
N GLU A 4 17.83 8.72 8.93
CA GLU A 4 18.89 9.65 8.52
C GLU A 4 20.24 8.94 8.36
N LEU A 5 20.53 7.93 9.21
CA LEU A 5 21.68 7.03 9.06
C LEU A 5 21.64 6.24 7.75
N HIS A 6 20.44 5.87 7.27
CA HIS A 6 20.28 5.24 5.97
C HIS A 6 20.90 6.08 4.84
N ARG A 7 20.73 7.40 4.88
CA ARG A 7 21.24 8.31 3.86
C ARG A 7 22.77 8.45 3.87
N VAL A 8 23.43 8.11 4.99
CA VAL A 8 24.85 8.40 5.23
C VAL A 8 25.71 7.12 5.24
N ALA A 9 25.20 5.98 5.73
CA ALA A 9 25.96 4.72 5.82
C ALA A 9 25.06 3.48 5.62
N PRO A 10 24.82 3.04 4.36
CA PRO A 10 23.94 1.91 4.06
C PRO A 10 24.37 0.56 4.65
N SER A 11 25.67 0.34 4.89
CA SER A 11 26.22 -0.91 5.42
C SER A 11 25.90 -1.16 6.90
N VAL A 12 25.56 -0.11 7.67
CA VAL A 12 25.12 -0.24 9.07
C VAL A 12 23.70 -0.80 9.15
N LEU A 13 22.92 -0.76 8.07
CA LEU A 13 21.54 -1.20 8.06
C LEU A 13 21.35 -2.73 8.07
N THR A 14 22.31 -3.51 7.59
CA THR A 14 22.15 -4.97 7.46
C THR A 14 21.86 -5.63 8.81
N THR A 15 22.57 -5.23 9.87
CA THR A 15 22.34 -5.73 11.23
C THR A 15 21.09 -5.09 11.85
N VAL A 16 20.84 -3.81 11.57
CA VAL A 16 19.77 -3.04 12.22
C VAL A 16 18.39 -3.42 11.68
N ILE A 17 18.24 -3.68 10.38
CA ILE A 17 16.94 -4.00 9.78
C ILE A 17 16.38 -5.32 10.30
N GLY A 18 17.21 -6.36 10.45
CA GLY A 18 16.81 -7.63 11.04
C GLY A 18 16.32 -7.47 12.48
N THR A 19 17.07 -6.74 13.32
CA THR A 19 16.66 -6.44 14.70
C THR A 19 15.36 -5.63 14.75
N VAL A 20 15.18 -4.67 13.86
CA VAL A 20 13.95 -3.88 13.76
C VAL A 20 12.76 -4.76 13.33
N SER A 21 12.95 -5.66 12.36
CA SER A 21 11.91 -6.59 11.90
C SER A 21 11.43 -7.53 13.01
N ASN A 22 12.31 -7.99 13.90
CA ASN A 22 11.91 -8.78 15.08
C ASN A 22 10.91 -8.05 15.99
N SER A 23 10.89 -6.71 15.97
CA SER A 23 9.92 -5.92 16.74
C SER A 23 8.52 -5.82 16.08
N LEU A 24 8.31 -6.42 14.91
CA LEU A 24 7.00 -6.51 14.25
C LEU A 24 6.01 -7.41 14.99
N VAL A 25 6.49 -8.31 15.86
CA VAL A 25 5.66 -9.22 16.66
C VAL A 25 5.56 -8.82 18.13
N ASP A 26 5.99 -7.59 18.47
CA ASP A 26 5.95 -7.09 19.85
C ASP A 26 4.50 -7.03 20.37
N HIS A 27 4.29 -7.37 21.64
CA HIS A 27 2.97 -7.32 22.27
C HIS A 27 2.38 -5.91 22.33
N THR A 28 3.22 -4.87 22.27
CA THR A 28 2.80 -3.48 22.37
C THR A 28 2.37 -2.90 21.01
N PRO A 29 1.09 -2.57 20.80
CA PRO A 29 0.62 -2.06 19.50
C PRO A 29 1.33 -0.80 19.02
N SER A 30 1.62 0.14 19.94
CA SER A 30 2.32 1.38 19.62
C SER A 30 3.77 1.15 19.19
N LYS A 31 4.41 0.06 19.65
CA LYS A 31 5.75 -0.33 19.20
C LYS A 31 5.68 -0.94 17.80
N ARG A 32 4.76 -1.90 17.56
CA ARG A 32 4.54 -2.47 16.22
C ARG A 32 4.24 -1.38 15.19
N LEU A 33 3.38 -0.41 15.52
CA LEU A 33 3.05 0.72 14.64
C LEU A 33 4.29 1.56 14.26
N ARG A 34 5.16 1.86 15.23
CA ARG A 34 6.40 2.62 14.98
C ARG A 34 7.35 1.84 14.06
N VAL A 35 7.47 0.53 14.27
CA VAL A 35 8.31 -0.36 13.46
C VAL A 35 7.76 -0.46 12.04
N VAL A 36 6.45 -0.67 11.87
CA VAL A 36 5.79 -0.69 10.56
C VAL A 36 6.01 0.61 9.79
N LYS A 37 5.91 1.76 10.47
CA LYS A 37 6.18 3.08 9.86
C LYS A 37 7.65 3.28 9.49
N LEU A 38 8.58 2.74 10.25
CA LEU A 38 10.00 2.82 9.95
C LEU A 38 10.35 1.95 8.74
N LEU A 39 9.98 0.67 8.78
CA LEU A 39 10.24 -0.28 7.70
C LEU A 39 9.53 0.13 6.41
N GLY A 40 8.28 0.61 6.49
CA GLY A 40 7.56 1.14 5.34
C GLY A 40 8.35 2.26 4.64
N ARG A 41 8.96 3.18 5.40
CA ARG A 41 9.82 4.25 4.85
C ARG A 41 11.07 3.75 4.16
N LEU A 42 11.68 2.70 4.67
CA LEU A 42 12.84 2.07 4.02
C LEU A 42 12.41 1.35 2.74
N PHE A 43 11.27 0.65 2.77
CA PHE A 43 10.80 -0.14 1.64
C PHE A 43 10.20 0.66 0.49
N TYR A 44 9.62 1.85 0.71
CA TYR A 44 9.14 2.69 -0.39
C TYR A 44 10.22 3.64 -0.97
N ASP A 45 11.37 3.80 -0.32
CA ASP A 45 12.39 4.76 -0.77
C ASP A 45 12.88 4.42 -2.18
N SER A 46 12.67 5.32 -3.15
CA SER A 46 13.01 5.08 -4.56
C SER A 46 14.51 4.95 -4.82
N LYS A 47 15.36 5.33 -3.86
CA LYS A 47 16.82 5.35 -4.02
C LYS A 47 17.49 4.01 -3.74
N THR A 48 16.77 3.05 -3.17
CA THR A 48 17.36 1.79 -2.69
C THR A 48 16.52 0.59 -3.07
N ASN A 49 17.10 -0.61 -3.06
CA ASN A 49 16.39 -1.85 -3.38
C ASN A 49 16.09 -2.66 -2.11
N MET A 50 15.83 -1.97 -0.99
CA MET A 50 15.65 -2.58 0.34
C MET A 50 14.63 -3.74 0.39
N ALA A 51 13.55 -3.64 -0.40
CA ALA A 51 12.53 -4.68 -0.44
C ALA A 51 13.03 -5.99 -1.06
N THR A 52 13.94 -5.93 -2.05
CA THR A 52 14.56 -7.11 -2.65
C THR A 52 15.80 -7.55 -1.88
N ASP A 53 16.63 -6.60 -1.45
CA ASP A 53 17.87 -6.88 -0.70
C ASP A 53 17.57 -7.58 0.65
N TYR A 54 16.43 -7.23 1.26
CA TYR A 54 15.96 -7.80 2.54
C TYR A 54 14.57 -8.45 2.40
N ALA A 55 14.39 -9.28 1.37
CA ALA A 55 13.11 -9.90 1.03
C ALA A 55 12.42 -10.63 2.21
N ALA A 56 13.17 -11.27 3.10
CA ALA A 56 12.61 -11.93 4.28
C ALA A 56 11.94 -10.91 5.24
N CYS A 57 12.68 -9.84 5.60
CA CYS A 57 12.15 -8.74 6.41
C CYS A 57 10.97 -8.04 5.73
N PHE A 58 11.03 -7.88 4.40
CA PHE A 58 9.95 -7.29 3.62
C PHE A 58 8.67 -8.13 3.73
N ARG A 59 8.76 -9.45 3.58
CA ARG A 59 7.58 -10.35 3.70
C ARG A 59 7.01 -10.39 5.12
N GLU A 60 7.87 -10.37 6.15
CA GLU A 60 7.42 -10.24 7.54
C GLU A 60 6.65 -8.93 7.77
N TRP A 61 7.15 -7.84 7.21
CA TRP A 61 6.47 -6.55 7.22
C TRP A 61 5.15 -6.59 6.45
N LEU A 62 5.11 -7.19 5.26
CA LEU A 62 3.87 -7.38 4.49
C LEU A 62 2.82 -8.18 5.27
N ASN A 63 3.21 -9.11 6.13
CA ASN A 63 2.27 -9.87 6.95
C ASN A 63 1.56 -9.01 8.02
N ARG A 64 2.01 -7.78 8.27
CA ARG A 64 1.30 -6.83 9.14
C ARG A 64 0.02 -6.27 8.55
N VAL A 65 -0.33 -6.59 7.29
CA VAL A 65 -1.71 -6.38 6.82
C VAL A 65 -2.74 -7.16 7.63
N ASN A 66 -2.31 -8.20 8.36
CA ASN A 66 -3.14 -9.00 9.27
C ASN A 66 -2.91 -8.64 10.74
N ASP A 67 -2.30 -7.49 11.05
CA ASP A 67 -2.09 -7.09 12.44
C ASP A 67 -3.44 -6.92 13.16
N THR A 68 -3.51 -7.25 14.45
CA THR A 68 -4.72 -7.14 15.26
C THR A 68 -5.23 -5.71 15.34
N ASP A 69 -4.31 -4.74 15.31
CA ASP A 69 -4.61 -3.34 15.55
C ASP A 69 -4.90 -2.57 14.25
N VAL A 70 -6.10 -1.97 14.18
CA VAL A 70 -6.55 -1.15 13.03
C VAL A 70 -5.53 -0.06 12.65
N PRO A 71 -4.92 0.69 13.59
CA PRO A 71 -3.92 1.71 13.23
C PRO A 71 -2.70 1.15 12.50
N VAL A 72 -2.30 -0.10 12.77
CA VAL A 72 -1.20 -0.76 12.07
C VAL A 72 -1.62 -1.08 10.64
N ARG A 73 -2.82 -1.65 10.45
CA ARG A 73 -3.35 -1.98 9.11
C ARG A 73 -3.59 -0.73 8.25
N LEU A 74 -4.05 0.37 8.86
CA LEU A 74 -4.14 1.68 8.18
C LEU A 74 -2.77 2.20 7.72
N ALA A 75 -1.73 2.03 8.55
CA ALA A 75 -0.37 2.37 8.14
C ALA A 75 0.11 1.48 6.99
N MET A 76 -0.24 0.20 7.00
CA MET A 76 0.09 -0.72 5.89
C MET A 76 -0.52 -0.25 4.56
N VAL A 77 -1.80 0.11 4.52
CA VAL A 77 -2.44 0.66 3.29
C VAL A 77 -1.61 1.81 2.72
N LYS A 78 -1.25 2.78 3.57
CA LYS A 78 -0.46 3.95 3.15
C LYS A 78 0.87 3.57 2.51
N TYR A 79 1.63 2.69 3.16
CA TYR A 79 2.97 2.35 2.67
C TYR A 79 2.94 1.40 1.47
N LEU A 80 1.96 0.51 1.37
CA LEU A 80 1.76 -0.33 0.19
C LEU A 80 1.48 0.54 -1.06
N VAL A 81 0.62 1.55 -0.95
CA VAL A 81 0.39 2.50 -2.06
C VAL A 81 1.62 3.36 -2.37
N ALA A 82 2.38 3.76 -1.34
CA ALA A 82 3.65 4.46 -1.54
C ALA A 82 4.68 3.59 -2.29
N ILE A 83 4.71 2.28 -2.02
CA ILE A 83 5.56 1.33 -2.75
C ILE A 83 5.12 1.23 -4.21
N LEU A 84 3.82 1.07 -4.50
CA LEU A 84 3.32 1.08 -5.88
C LEU A 84 3.72 2.34 -6.66
N THR A 85 3.80 3.48 -5.97
CA THR A 85 4.19 4.76 -6.58
C THR A 85 5.68 4.81 -6.90
N ASN A 86 6.53 4.39 -5.97
CA ASN A 86 7.98 4.65 -6.02
C ASN A 86 8.82 3.49 -6.54
N LYS A 87 8.29 2.26 -6.56
CA LYS A 87 9.01 1.05 -6.97
C LYS A 87 8.67 0.62 -8.38
N ARG A 88 9.55 -0.20 -8.96
CA ARG A 88 9.46 -0.71 -10.34
C ARG A 88 9.73 -2.21 -10.43
N GLU A 89 10.28 -2.80 -9.39
CA GLU A 89 10.63 -4.21 -9.28
C GLU A 89 9.34 -5.04 -9.31
N LYS A 90 9.12 -5.77 -10.40
CA LYS A 90 7.87 -6.53 -10.63
C LYS A 90 7.51 -7.45 -9.45
N ILE A 91 8.50 -8.16 -8.91
CA ILE A 91 8.29 -9.06 -7.76
C ILE A 91 7.72 -8.33 -6.52
N VAL A 92 8.21 -7.12 -6.25
CA VAL A 92 7.73 -6.29 -5.13
C VAL A 92 6.32 -5.78 -5.42
N LEU A 93 6.07 -5.30 -6.64
CA LEU A 93 4.77 -4.77 -7.05
C LEU A 93 3.68 -5.85 -7.03
N ASP A 94 3.99 -7.09 -7.43
CA ASP A 94 3.07 -8.22 -7.39
C ASP A 94 2.69 -8.58 -5.94
N GLU A 95 3.68 -8.71 -5.04
CA GLU A 95 3.43 -9.00 -3.62
C GLU A 95 2.57 -7.89 -2.97
N VAL A 96 2.91 -6.62 -3.22
CA VAL A 96 2.18 -5.45 -2.70
C VAL A 96 0.75 -5.39 -3.23
N THR A 97 0.57 -5.65 -4.52
CA THR A 97 -0.75 -5.70 -5.16
C THR A 97 -1.62 -6.76 -4.51
N GLY A 98 -1.09 -7.98 -4.31
CA GLY A 98 -1.81 -9.04 -3.62
C GLY A 98 -2.25 -8.66 -2.20
N LYS A 99 -1.38 -7.97 -1.43
CA LYS A 99 -1.73 -7.51 -0.08
C LYS A 99 -2.77 -6.37 -0.07
N LEU A 100 -2.75 -5.47 -1.05
CA LEU A 100 -3.79 -4.44 -1.20
C LEU A 100 -5.15 -5.04 -1.60
N CYS A 101 -5.17 -6.00 -2.54
CA CYS A 101 -6.39 -6.75 -2.88
C CYS A 101 -6.95 -7.44 -1.63
N PHE A 102 -6.10 -8.10 -0.84
CA PHE A 102 -6.50 -8.74 0.41
C PHE A 102 -7.17 -7.74 1.38
N LEU A 103 -6.56 -6.57 1.61
CA LEU A 103 -7.12 -5.53 2.48
C LEU A 103 -8.46 -4.99 1.96
N LEU A 104 -8.59 -4.77 0.65
CA LEU A 104 -9.82 -4.29 0.02
C LEU A 104 -10.97 -5.30 0.18
N ASP A 105 -10.69 -6.57 -0.05
CA ASP A 105 -11.70 -7.61 -0.12
C ASP A 105 -12.09 -8.12 1.27
N TYR A 106 -11.13 -8.33 2.16
CA TYR A 106 -11.29 -9.16 3.36
C TYR A 106 -11.02 -8.48 4.70
N ASP A 107 -10.43 -7.26 4.77
CA ASP A 107 -10.18 -6.64 6.08
C ASP A 107 -11.50 -6.49 6.84
N PRO A 108 -11.60 -6.89 8.13
CA PRO A 108 -12.85 -6.80 8.88
C PRO A 108 -13.30 -5.35 9.12
N SER A 109 -12.36 -4.41 9.23
CA SER A 109 -12.65 -3.00 9.49
C SER A 109 -13.08 -2.27 8.23
N ALA A 110 -14.30 -1.73 8.24
CA ALA A 110 -14.79 -0.88 7.16
C ALA A 110 -13.92 0.37 6.96
N GLU A 111 -13.29 0.88 8.03
CA GLU A 111 -12.38 2.02 7.98
C GLU A 111 -11.12 1.69 7.16
N VAL A 112 -10.51 0.52 7.39
CA VAL A 112 -9.33 0.09 6.64
C VAL A 112 -9.67 -0.11 5.17
N ARG A 113 -10.79 -0.80 4.89
CA ARG A 113 -11.22 -0.99 3.50
C ARG A 113 -11.54 0.34 2.80
N LEU A 114 -12.14 1.30 3.50
CA LEU A 114 -12.42 2.63 2.95
C LEU A 114 -11.14 3.41 2.66
N ALA A 115 -10.16 3.38 3.57
CA ALA A 115 -8.86 3.99 3.37
C ALA A 115 -8.12 3.39 2.16
N ALA A 116 -8.22 2.08 1.96
CA ALA A 116 -7.66 1.39 0.80
C ALA A 116 -8.35 1.80 -0.51
N VAL A 117 -9.69 1.85 -0.54
CA VAL A 117 -10.44 2.32 -1.72
C VAL A 117 -9.97 3.70 -2.14
N ARG A 118 -9.94 4.67 -1.21
CA ARG A 118 -9.54 6.05 -1.52
C ARG A 118 -8.13 6.13 -2.08
N GLN A 119 -7.15 5.55 -1.38
CA GLN A 119 -5.74 5.67 -1.77
C GLN A 119 -5.42 4.92 -3.07
N VAL A 120 -6.03 3.75 -3.30
CA VAL A 120 -5.81 3.02 -4.56
C VAL A 120 -6.53 3.73 -5.71
N CYS A 121 -7.72 4.30 -5.51
CA CYS A 121 -8.37 5.13 -6.53
C CYS A 121 -7.53 6.36 -6.89
N ASP A 122 -6.99 7.07 -5.89
CA ASP A 122 -6.10 8.21 -6.10
C ASP A 122 -4.83 7.81 -6.88
N PHE A 123 -4.26 6.65 -6.55
CA PHE A 123 -3.11 6.10 -7.27
C PHE A 123 -3.47 5.76 -8.73
N ALA A 124 -4.56 5.01 -8.93
CA ALA A 124 -5.06 4.56 -10.24
C ALA A 124 -5.54 5.72 -11.13
N TYR A 125 -5.97 6.83 -10.53
CA TYR A 125 -6.30 8.02 -11.28
C TYR A 125 -5.06 8.62 -11.95
N ARG A 126 -3.86 8.43 -11.39
CA ARG A 126 -2.61 9.03 -11.90
C ARG A 126 -1.73 8.02 -12.66
N ASN A 127 -1.86 6.75 -12.36
CA ASN A 127 -0.97 5.69 -12.83
C ASN A 127 -1.76 4.52 -13.43
N GLU A 128 -1.10 3.74 -14.28
CA GLU A 128 -1.62 2.42 -14.64
C GLU A 128 -1.59 1.48 -13.43
N VAL A 129 -2.59 0.62 -13.33
CA VAL A 129 -2.77 -0.30 -12.20
C VAL A 129 -3.10 -1.69 -12.68
N ALA A 130 -2.72 -2.69 -11.88
CA ALA A 130 -3.09 -4.07 -12.14
C ALA A 130 -4.63 -4.22 -12.19
N PRO A 131 -5.18 -4.98 -13.15
CA PRO A 131 -6.61 -5.24 -13.25
C PRO A 131 -7.24 -5.75 -11.94
N ASP A 132 -6.51 -6.58 -11.18
CA ASP A 132 -6.97 -7.14 -9.92
C ASP A 132 -7.29 -6.09 -8.85
N LEU A 133 -6.55 -4.96 -8.82
CA LEU A 133 -6.85 -3.86 -7.91
C LEU A 133 -8.15 -3.17 -8.29
N LEU A 134 -8.37 -2.93 -9.58
CA LEU A 134 -9.61 -2.33 -10.09
C LEU A 134 -10.80 -3.26 -9.83
N LEU A 135 -10.64 -4.57 -10.02
CA LEU A 135 -11.67 -5.56 -9.70
C LEU A 135 -11.98 -5.57 -8.20
N SER A 136 -10.96 -5.50 -7.34
CA SER A 136 -11.15 -5.45 -5.87
C SER A 136 -11.90 -4.18 -5.46
N ILE A 137 -11.61 -3.02 -6.06
CA ILE A 137 -12.39 -1.79 -5.86
C ILE A 137 -13.81 -1.96 -6.42
N GLY A 138 -13.97 -2.58 -7.59
CA GLY A 138 -15.28 -2.86 -8.22
C GLY A 138 -16.21 -3.65 -7.31
N ARG A 139 -15.69 -4.67 -6.62
CA ARG A 139 -16.44 -5.44 -5.62
C ARG A 139 -16.93 -4.58 -4.45
N ARG A 140 -16.35 -3.40 -4.20
CA ARG A 140 -16.79 -2.48 -3.14
C ARG A 140 -17.97 -1.60 -3.54
N VAL A 141 -18.37 -1.56 -4.81
CA VAL A 141 -19.58 -0.83 -5.27
C VAL A 141 -20.86 -1.42 -4.64
N SER A 142 -20.86 -2.71 -4.31
CA SER A 142 -21.96 -3.40 -3.62
C SER A 142 -21.72 -3.56 -2.10
N ALA A 143 -20.73 -2.86 -1.52
CA ALA A 143 -20.42 -2.98 -0.09
C ALA A 143 -21.61 -2.62 0.81
N LYS A 144 -21.72 -3.24 1.98
CA LYS A 144 -22.79 -2.92 2.95
C LYS A 144 -22.76 -1.46 3.42
N HIS A 145 -21.55 -0.88 3.57
CA HIS A 145 -21.36 0.48 4.07
C HIS A 145 -21.56 1.53 2.97
N LYS A 146 -22.50 2.46 3.15
CA LYS A 146 -22.90 3.47 2.14
C LYS A 146 -21.71 4.31 1.65
N VAL A 147 -20.86 4.77 2.56
CA VAL A 147 -19.69 5.60 2.21
C VAL A 147 -18.71 4.83 1.33
N GLN A 148 -18.52 3.54 1.61
CA GLN A 148 -17.62 2.71 0.82
C GLN A 148 -18.13 2.51 -0.61
N ARG A 149 -19.44 2.27 -0.78
CA ARG A 149 -20.06 2.19 -2.12
C ARG A 149 -19.88 3.47 -2.90
N LYS A 150 -20.19 4.61 -2.27
CA LYS A 150 -20.08 5.93 -2.89
C LYS A 150 -18.66 6.19 -3.37
N ASP A 151 -17.67 5.95 -2.52
CA ASP A 151 -16.26 6.25 -2.84
C ASP A 151 -15.71 5.31 -3.91
N ALA A 152 -16.06 4.02 -3.87
CA ALA A 152 -15.68 3.05 -4.90
C ALA A 152 -16.29 3.42 -6.27
N LEU A 153 -17.59 3.73 -6.31
CA LEU A 153 -18.26 4.15 -7.53
C LEU A 153 -17.65 5.43 -8.09
N SER A 154 -17.49 6.45 -7.25
CA SER A 154 -16.92 7.74 -7.66
C SER A 154 -15.50 7.59 -8.22
N GLY A 155 -14.65 6.83 -7.53
CA GLY A 155 -13.26 6.61 -7.93
C GLY A 155 -13.16 5.85 -9.26
N LEU A 156 -13.93 4.77 -9.44
CA LEU A 156 -13.94 4.03 -10.70
C LEU A 156 -14.50 4.86 -11.86
N SER A 157 -15.55 5.66 -11.64
CA SER A 157 -16.07 6.57 -12.65
C SER A 157 -15.03 7.61 -13.07
N GLN A 158 -14.27 8.18 -12.13
CA GLN A 158 -13.20 9.13 -12.44
C GLN A 158 -12.06 8.49 -13.22
N ILE A 159 -11.63 7.28 -12.83
CA ILE A 159 -10.60 6.52 -13.55
C ILE A 159 -11.06 6.21 -14.98
N TYR A 160 -12.31 5.74 -15.14
CA TYR A 160 -12.88 5.45 -16.46
C TYR A 160 -12.95 6.70 -17.34
N PHE A 161 -13.49 7.79 -16.78
CA PHE A 161 -13.61 9.07 -17.50
C PHE A 161 -12.24 9.56 -17.99
N LYS A 162 -11.23 9.61 -17.12
CA LYS A 162 -9.88 10.04 -17.49
C LYS A 162 -9.26 9.17 -18.58
N ASN A 163 -9.34 7.84 -18.43
CA ASN A 163 -8.58 6.93 -19.28
C ASN A 163 -9.26 6.62 -20.62
N TYR A 164 -10.59 6.66 -20.68
CA TYR A 164 -11.35 6.19 -21.85
C TYR A 164 -12.24 7.24 -22.49
N LEU A 165 -12.77 8.19 -21.71
CA LEU A 165 -13.65 9.23 -22.25
C LEU A 165 -12.90 10.52 -22.58
N HIS A 166 -12.04 11.02 -21.69
CA HIS A 166 -11.27 12.25 -21.92
C HIS A 166 -10.37 12.14 -23.16
N LYS A 167 -9.76 10.99 -23.41
CA LYS A 167 -8.93 10.75 -24.62
C LYS A 167 -9.75 10.71 -25.91
N ARG A 168 -11.08 10.52 -25.84
CA ARG A 168 -12.01 10.48 -26.98
C ARG A 168 -12.74 11.80 -27.22
N VAL A 169 -12.72 12.73 -26.27
CA VAL A 169 -13.19 14.10 -26.47
C VAL A 169 -12.13 14.85 -27.26
N VAL A 170 -12.07 14.60 -28.57
CA VAL A 170 -11.38 15.44 -29.54
C VAL A 170 -12.39 16.53 -29.94
N PRO A 171 -12.00 17.82 -30.07
CA PRO A 171 -12.93 18.86 -30.52
C PRO A 171 -13.60 18.42 -31.83
N VAL A 172 -14.92 18.51 -31.87
CA VAL A 172 -15.67 18.41 -33.12
C VAL A 172 -15.42 19.73 -33.85
N HIS A 173 -14.39 19.74 -34.71
CA HIS A 173 -14.40 20.61 -35.87
C HIS A 173 -15.22 19.92 -36.95
#